data_AF-A0A397DQZ6-F1
#
_entry.id   AF-A0A397DQZ6-F1
#
_cell.length_a   1.000
_cell.length_b   1.000
_cell.length_c   1.000
_cell.angle_alpha   90.00
_cell.angle_beta   90.00
_cell.angle_gamma   90.00
#
_symmetry.space_group_name_H-M   'P 1'
#
loop_
_entity.id
_entity.type
_entity.pdbx_description
1 polymer ?
#
loop_
_entity_poly.entity_id
_entity_poly.type
_entity_poly.pdbx_seq_one_letter_code
_entity_poly.pdbx_strand_id
1 'polypeptide(L)'
;MSTEIISTAETSQSWDGWARGHVPLAADVDGALLVIDTKHGNAVHELSSEGLGRQLGPSLTAFFETYRNELLSGNYDFVQDVGLVERSQKPRK
;
A
#
# COMPACT_ATOMS: atom_id res chain seq x y z
N MET A 1 -6.14 5.39 -19.29
CA MET A 1 -4.96 5.88 -18.54
C MET A 1 -5.23 7.17 -17.76
N SER A 2 -6.02 8.13 -18.27
CA SER A 2 -6.34 9.37 -17.54
C SER A 2 -7.43 9.23 -16.47
N THR A 3 -8.38 8.31 -16.62
CA THR A 3 -9.51 8.11 -15.69
C THR A 3 -9.09 7.58 -14.32
N GLU A 4 -8.12 6.66 -14.27
CA GLU A 4 -7.65 6.06 -13.01
C GLU A 4 -6.84 7.05 -12.16
N ILE A 5 -6.00 7.87 -12.81
CA ILE A 5 -5.26 8.95 -12.13
C ILE A 5 -6.23 9.97 -11.52
N ILE A 6 -7.30 10.29 -12.25
CA ILE A 6 -8.37 11.18 -11.75
C ILE A 6 -9.09 10.53 -10.57
N SER A 7 -9.45 9.24 -10.65
CA SER A 7 -10.09 8.52 -9.56
C SER A 7 -9.25 8.52 -8.28
N THR A 8 -7.94 8.26 -8.38
CA THR A 8 -7.04 8.31 -7.21
C THR A 8 -6.94 9.73 -6.65
N ALA A 9 -6.90 10.74 -7.52
CA ALA A 9 -6.87 12.14 -7.11
C ALA A 9 -8.19 12.56 -6.44
N GLU A 10 -9.34 12.09 -6.91
CA GLU A 10 -10.67 12.34 -6.32
C GLU A 10 -10.83 11.67 -4.96
N THR A 11 -10.41 10.41 -4.80
CA THR A 11 -10.34 9.74 -3.50
C THR A 11 -9.43 10.52 -2.54
N SER A 12 -8.27 10.98 -3.03
CA SER A 12 -7.33 11.79 -2.27
C SER A 12 -7.88 13.18 -1.87
N GLN A 13 -8.65 13.82 -2.75
CA GLN A 13 -9.30 15.13 -2.49
C GLN A 13 -10.50 15.02 -1.55
N SER A 14 -11.22 13.90 -1.56
CA SER A 14 -12.33 13.66 -0.64
C SER A 14 -11.89 13.56 0.82
N TRP A 15 -10.58 13.39 1.05
CA TRP A 15 -10.00 13.35 2.37
C TRP A 15 -9.37 14.70 2.71
N ASP A 16 -10.03 15.46 3.60
CA ASP A 16 -9.49 16.65 4.29
C ASP A 16 -8.16 16.40 5.06
N GLY A 17 -7.59 15.20 4.94
CA GLY A 17 -6.41 14.70 5.62
C GLY A 17 -5.07 15.25 5.12
N TRP A 18 -4.99 15.98 4.00
CA TRP A 18 -3.74 16.61 3.58
C TRP A 18 -3.24 17.62 4.64
N ALA A 19 -4.17 18.30 5.34
CA ALA A 19 -3.86 19.15 6.49
C ALA A 19 -3.43 18.36 7.76
N ARG A 20 -3.61 17.04 7.77
CA ARG A 20 -3.30 16.16 8.91
C ARG A 20 -1.91 15.53 8.86
N GLY A 21 -1.06 15.90 7.91
CA GLY A 21 0.33 15.41 7.83
C GLY A 21 0.46 13.99 7.29
N HIS A 22 -0.49 13.55 6.45
CA HIS A 22 -0.42 12.28 5.75
C HIS A 22 -0.27 12.55 4.25
N VAL A 23 0.78 12.01 3.64
CA VAL A 23 1.00 12.09 2.19
C VAL A 23 0.53 10.79 1.54
N PRO A 24 -0.56 10.79 0.75
CA PRO A 24 -1.04 9.59 0.08
C PRO A 24 -0.14 9.20 -1.09
N LEU A 25 0.17 7.91 -1.20
CA LEU A 25 1.00 7.33 -2.25
C LEU A 25 0.22 6.45 -3.21
N ALA A 26 -0.75 5.68 -2.70
CA ALA A 26 -1.58 4.78 -3.47
C ALA A 26 -2.95 4.63 -2.78
N ALA A 27 -3.96 4.28 -3.58
CA ALA A 27 -5.28 3.88 -3.09
C ALA A 27 -5.52 2.42 -3.48
N ASP A 28 -6.11 1.66 -2.57
CA ASP A 28 -6.60 0.32 -2.84
C ASP A 28 -8.06 0.37 -3.34
N VAL A 29 -8.56 -0.73 -3.90
CA VAL A 29 -9.88 -0.85 -4.53
C VAL A 29 -11.04 -0.62 -3.57
N ASP A 30 -10.80 -0.77 -2.26
CA ASP A 30 -11.77 -0.52 -1.19
C ASP A 30 -11.72 0.93 -0.66
N GLY A 31 -10.82 1.76 -1.20
CA GLY A 31 -10.63 3.15 -0.79
C GLY A 31 -9.64 3.35 0.37
N ALA A 32 -9.01 2.29 0.88
CA ALA A 32 -7.89 2.43 1.80
C ALA A 32 -6.69 3.10 1.10
N LEU A 33 -5.94 3.91 1.84
CA LEU A 33 -4.77 4.63 1.32
C LEU A 33 -3.49 4.11 1.94
N LEU A 34 -2.47 3.93 1.11
CA LEU A 34 -1.10 3.88 1.56
C LEU A 34 -0.60 5.31 1.77
N VAL A 35 -0.19 5.65 2.98
CA VAL A 35 0.24 7.01 3.34
C VAL A 35 1.61 7.03 4.02
N ILE A 36 2.31 8.16 3.89
CA ILE A 36 3.45 8.53 4.74
C ILE A 36 2.94 9.46 5.85
N ASP A 37 3.16 9.10 7.11
CA ASP A 37 2.89 9.98 8.25
C ASP A 37 4.09 10.90 8.52
N THR A 38 3.99 12.15 8.06
CA THR A 38 5.06 13.15 8.21
C THR A 38 5.14 13.74 9.62
N LYS A 39 4.20 13.43 10.52
CA LYS A 39 4.22 13.90 11.92
C LYS A 39 5.09 13.01 12.79
N HIS A 40 5.14 11.71 12.52
CA HIS A 40 5.82 10.72 13.37
C HIS A 40 6.94 10.00 12.61
N GLY A 41 7.93 10.77 12.14
CA GLY A 41 9.17 10.19 11.62
C GLY A 41 9.08 9.60 10.20
N ASN A 42 8.03 9.93 9.43
CA ASN A 42 7.84 9.49 8.04
C ASN A 42 7.63 7.97 7.88
N ALA A 43 6.97 7.36 8.86
CA ALA A 43 6.55 5.95 8.78
C ALA A 43 5.47 5.77 7.71
N VAL A 44 5.41 4.57 7.13
CA VAL A 44 4.38 4.18 6.14
C VAL A 44 3.25 3.46 6.86
N HIS A 45 2.01 3.87 6.57
CA HIS A 45 0.80 3.32 7.17
C HIS A 45 -0.26 3.05 6.12
N GLU A 46 -1.19 2.18 6.49
CA GLU A 46 -2.52 2.15 5.89
C GLU A 46 -3.41 3.19 6.58
N LEU A 47 -4.21 3.92 5.82
CA LEU A 47 -5.21 4.85 6.34
C LEU A 47 -6.55 4.48 5.71
N SER A 48 -7.57 4.24 6.53
CA SER A 48 -8.93 3.88 6.09
C SER A 48 -9.97 4.81 6.74
N SER A 49 -11.25 4.56 6.50
CA SER A 49 -12.35 5.27 7.19
C SER A 49 -12.29 5.15 8.72
N GLU A 50 -11.68 4.09 9.23
CA GLU A 50 -11.50 3.84 10.67
C GLU A 50 -10.31 4.62 11.26
N GLY A 51 -9.51 5.27 10.42
CA GLY A 51 -8.35 6.06 10.80
C GLY A 51 -7.02 5.39 10.45
N LEU A 52 -5.94 5.87 11.10
CA LEU A 52 -4.58 5.44 10.82
C LEU A 52 -4.38 4.02 11.35
N GLY A 53 -4.19 3.09 10.43
CA GLY A 53 -3.95 1.68 10.71
C GLY A 53 -2.51 1.39 11.09
N ARG A 54 -2.14 0.10 10.97
CA ARG A 54 -0.83 -0.40 11.37
C ARG A 54 0.30 0.28 10.60
N GLN A 55 1.45 0.38 11.27
CA GLN A 55 2.70 0.74 10.60
C GLN A 55 3.16 -0.41 9.71
N LEU A 56 3.36 -0.13 8.42
CA LEU A 56 3.83 -1.07 7.41
C LEU A 56 5.35 -1.00 7.23
N GLY A 57 5.96 0.13 7.56
CA GLY A 57 7.41 0.31 7.56
C GLY A 57 7.83 1.58 8.30
N PRO A 58 9.03 1.61 8.91
CA PRO A 58 9.53 2.81 9.61
C PRO A 58 9.93 3.96 8.67
N SER A 59 10.03 3.69 7.37
CA SER A 59 10.27 4.68 6.33
C SER A 59 9.79 4.12 4.99
N LEU A 60 9.65 5.00 3.98
CA LEU A 60 9.32 4.57 2.62
C LEU A 60 10.37 3.59 2.06
N THR A 61 11.65 3.84 2.32
CA THR A 61 12.74 2.95 1.90
C THR A 61 12.59 1.57 2.52
N ALA A 62 12.37 1.49 3.83
CA ALA A 62 12.23 0.21 4.52
C ALA A 62 10.99 -0.56 4.04
N PHE A 63 9.87 0.14 3.80
CA PHE A 63 8.68 -0.46 3.20
C PHE A 63 8.98 -1.09 1.84
N PHE A 64 9.65 -0.36 0.94
CA PHE A 64 10.01 -0.91 -0.38
C PHE A 64 11.03 -2.04 -0.31
N GLU A 65 11.96 -2.00 0.63
CA GLU A 65 12.91 -3.10 0.83
C GLU A 65 12.20 -4.37 1.27
N THR A 66 11.26 -4.28 2.21
CA THR A 66 10.42 -5.41 2.62
C THR A 66 9.59 -5.92 1.45
N TYR A 67 8.88 -5.03 0.74
CA TYR A 67 8.07 -5.41 -0.42
C TYR A 67 8.90 -6.10 -1.50
N ARG A 68 10.08 -5.56 -1.84
CA ARG A 68 11.01 -6.18 -2.79
C ARG A 68 11.45 -7.57 -2.32
N ASN A 69 11.81 -7.71 -1.04
CA ASN A 69 12.27 -8.99 -0.51
C ASN A 69 11.15 -10.04 -0.54
N GLU A 70 9.90 -9.64 -0.26
CA GLU A 70 8.72 -10.51 -0.40
C GLU A 70 8.55 -10.98 -1.85
N LEU A 71 8.58 -10.06 -2.83
CA LEU A 71 8.47 -10.42 -4.25
C LEU A 71 9.59 -11.38 -4.72
N LEU A 72 10.79 -11.25 -4.16
CA LEU A 72 11.96 -12.08 -4.50
C LEU A 72 12.06 -13.37 -3.67
N SER A 73 11.18 -13.57 -2.69
CA SER A 73 11.22 -14.74 -1.79
C SER A 73 10.98 -16.07 -2.48
N GLY A 74 10.44 -16.06 -3.71
CA GLY A 74 9.97 -17.25 -4.42
C GLY A 74 8.62 -17.77 -3.91
N ASN A 75 7.95 -17.00 -3.04
CA ASN A 75 6.62 -17.32 -2.51
C ASN A 75 5.48 -16.82 -3.40
N TYR A 76 5.75 -16.13 -4.50
CA TYR A 76 4.71 -15.59 -5.38
C TYR A 76 4.86 -16.13 -6.80
N ASP A 77 3.73 -16.38 -7.44
CA ASP A 77 3.61 -16.67 -8.86
C ASP A 77 2.78 -15.58 -9.55
N PHE A 78 3.09 -15.27 -10.80
CA PHE A 78 2.25 -14.40 -11.62
C PHE A 78 1.32 -15.23 -12.48
N VAL A 79 0.01 -15.03 -12.34
CA VAL A 79 -1.03 -15.68 -13.14
C VAL A 79 -1.63 -14.64 -14.07
N GLN A 80 -1.57 -14.91 -15.38
CA GLN A 80 -2.17 -14.04 -16.39
C GLN A 80 -3.66 -13.83 -16.09
N ASP A 81 -4.13 -12.59 -16.26
CA ASP A 81 -5.51 -12.14 -16.00
C ASP A 81 -5.98 -12.19 -14.53
N VAL A 82 -5.11 -12.62 -13.60
CA VAL A 82 -5.37 -12.60 -12.14
C VAL A 82 -4.41 -11.68 -11.41
N GLY A 83 -3.12 -11.72 -11.75
CA GLY A 83 -2.07 -10.95 -11.11
C GLY A 83 -1.13 -11.79 -10.25
N LEU A 84 -0.54 -11.16 -9.24
CA LEU A 84 0.39 -11.80 -8.31
C LEU A 84 -0.40 -12.63 -7.28
N VAL A 85 -0.06 -13.91 -7.14
CA VAL A 85 -0.69 -14.82 -6.17
C VAL A 85 0.37 -15.47 -5.30
N GLU A 86 0.03 -15.74 -4.03
CA GLU A 86 0.88 -16.53 -3.15
C GLU A 86 0.91 -18.00 -3.61
N ARG A 87 2.12 -18.55 -3.70
CA ARG A 87 2.36 -19.94 -4.05
C ARG A 87 1.90 -20.82 -2.89
N SER A 88 0.96 -21.74 -3.17
CA SER A 88 0.56 -22.75 -2.21
C SER A 88 1.75 -23.65 -1.85
N GLN A 89 2.23 -23.58 -0.62
CA GLN A 89 3.22 -24.53 -0.13
C GLN A 89 2.58 -25.92 -0.06
N LYS A 90 2.98 -26.85 -0.92
CA LYS A 90 2.70 -28.26 -0.69
C LYS A 90 3.52 -28.69 0.53
N PRO A 91 2.93 -29.32 1.57
CA PRO A 91 3.72 -29.91 2.63
C PRO A 91 4.70 -30.91 2.01
N ARG A 92 6.00 -30.74 2.29
CA ARG A 92 7.02 -31.73 1.89
C ARG A 92 6.67 -33.05 2.58
N LYS A 93 6.38 -34.07 1.78
CA LYS A 93 6.32 -35.46 2.24
C LYS A 93 7.70 -35.93 2.69
#